data_AF-A0A8R1EN61-F1
#
_entry.id   AF-A0A8R1EN61-F1
#
_cell.length_a   1.000
_cell.length_b   1.000
_cell.length_c   1.000
_cell.angle_alpha   90.00
_cell.angle_beta   90.00
_cell.angle_gamma   90.00
#
_symmetry.space_group_name_H-M   'P 1'
#
loop_
_entity.id
_entity.type
_entity.pdbx_description
1 polymer ?
#
loop_
_entity_poly.entity_id
_entity_poly.type
_entity_poly.pdbx_seq_one_letter_code
_entity_poly.pdbx_strand_id
1 'polypeptide(L)' 'VLVERPKVPRYKWPLGRIMQLLPSKDGTIRSGIVRCNNTLIERAVNQLIPIELTTSSE' A
#
# COMPACT_ATOMS: atom_id res chain seq x y z
N VAL A 1 0.65 0.32 5.17
CA VAL A 1 -0.07 -0.78 4.47
C VAL A 1 0.89 -1.95 4.27
N LEU A 2 0.40 -3.19 4.26
CA LEU A 2 1.17 -4.31 3.72
C LEU A 2 0.99 -4.34 2.21
N VAL A 3 2.06 -4.57 1.47
CA VAL A 3 2.02 -4.67 0.00
C VAL A 3 2.03 -6.12 -0.39
N GLU A 4 0.96 -6.58 -1.02
CA GLU A 4 0.87 -7.95 -1.52
C GLU A 4 2.03 -8.27 -2.48
N ARG A 5 2.68 -9.41 -2.26
CA ARG A 5 3.64 -9.99 -3.20
C ARG A 5 3.20 -11.41 -3.57
N PRO A 6 2.93 -11.67 -4.86
CA PRO A 6 2.63 -13.01 -5.32
C PRO A 6 3.73 -13.99 -4.92
N LYS A 7 3.35 -15.20 -4.54
CA LYS A 7 4.27 -16.29 -4.15
C LYS A 7 5.13 -15.99 -2.91
N VAL A 8 4.84 -14.93 -2.16
CA VAL A 8 5.45 -14.63 -0.86
C VAL A 8 4.41 -14.88 0.23
N PRO A 9 4.73 -15.65 1.29
CA PRO A 9 3.83 -15.83 2.43
C PRO A 9 3.41 -14.48 3.03
N ARG A 10 2.14 -14.37 3.46
CA ARG A 10 1.55 -13.11 3.94
C ARG A 10 2.35 -12.42 5.05
N TYR A 11 2.93 -13.19 5.97
CA TYR A 11 3.75 -12.66 7.06
C TYR A 11 5.10 -12.06 6.61
N LYS A 12 5.50 -12.30 5.35
CA LYS A 12 6.69 -11.71 4.71
C LYS A 12 6.35 -10.57 3.74
N TRP A 13 5.08 -10.16 3.67
CA TRP A 13 4.73 -9.01 2.83
C TRP A 13 5.36 -7.75 3.40
N PRO A 14 6.03 -6.95 2.56
CA PRO A 14 6.72 -5.77 3.05
C PRO A 14 5.73 -4.69 3.44
N LEU A 15 6.16 -3.88 4.40
CA LEU A 15 5.47 -2.65 4.76
C LEU A 15 5.71 -1.58 3.69
N GLY A 16 4.64 -0.90 3.33
CA GLY A 16 4.63 0.23 2.42
C GLY A 16 3.95 1.45 3.02
N ARG A 17 4.43 2.63 2.64
CA ARG A 17 3.77 3.91 2.91
C ARG A 17 3.21 4.46 1.60
N ILE A 18 1.91 4.74 1.57
CA ILE A 18 1.28 5.40 0.43
C ILE A 18 1.82 6.84 0.38
N MET A 19 2.40 7.22 -0.76
CA MET A 19 2.99 8.54 -0.98
C MET A 19 2.07 9.41 -1.84
N GLN A 20 1.35 8.82 -2.80
CA GLN A 20 0.46 9.53 -3.71
C GLN A 20 -0.68 8.60 -4.15
N LEU A 21 -1.89 9.14 -4.29
CA LEU A 21 -3.02 8.46 -4.90
C LEU A 21 -3.10 8.80 -6.38
N LEU A 22 -3.42 7.81 -7.22
CA LEU A 22 -3.55 7.97 -8.67
C LEU A 22 -5.03 7.81 -9.06
N PRO A 23 -5.71 8.92 -9.38
CA PRO A 23 -7.08 8.86 -9.89
C PRO A 23 -7.11 8.28 -11.30
N SER A 24 -8.10 7.44 -11.56
CA SER A 24 -8.45 6.99 -12.91
C SER A 24 -9.14 8.12 -13.70
N LYS A 25 -9.40 7.87 -14.99
CA LYS A 25 -10.12 8.84 -15.86
C LYS A 25 -11.50 9.24 -15.34
N ASP A 26 -12.17 8.34 -14.59
CA ASP A 26 -13.48 8.56 -13.97
C ASP A 26 -13.39 9.17 -12.56
N GLY A 27 -12.19 9.59 -12.12
CA GLY A 27 -11.94 10.16 -10.80
C GLY A 27 -11.80 9.13 -9.67
N THR A 28 -12.06 7.85 -9.93
CA THR A 28 -11.96 6.82 -8.88
C THR A 28 -10.50 6.41 -8.64
N ILE A 29 -10.09 6.32 -7.37
CA ILE A 29 -8.74 5.89 -7.00
C ILE A 29 -8.65 4.36 -7.10
N ARG A 30 -7.83 3.87 -8.04
CA ARG A 30 -7.59 2.42 -8.24
C ARG A 30 -6.13 2.02 -8.05
N SER A 31 -5.21 2.96 -8.13
CA SER A 31 -3.79 2.74 -7.83
C SER A 31 -3.19 3.88 -7.02
N GLY A 32 -2.01 3.65 -6.46
CA GLY A 32 -1.23 4.64 -5.74
C GLY A 32 0.26 4.34 -5.81
N ILE A 33 1.07 5.38 -5.64
CA ILE A 33 2.51 5.24 -5.46
C ILE A 33 2.78 4.91 -4.00
N VAL A 34 3.44 3.78 -3.79
CA VAL A 34 3.80 3.28 -2.47
C VAL A 34 5.31 3.23 -2.36
N ARG A 35 5.84 3.85 -1.31
CA ARG A 35 7.22 3.67 -0.91
C ARG A 35 7.32 2.35 -0.16
N CYS A 36 8.02 1.39 -0.76
CA CYS A 36 8.29 0.09 -0.18
C CYS A 36 9.81 -0.06 -0.10
N ASN A 37 10.35 -0.18 1.12
CA ASN A 37 11.80 -0.10 1.36
C ASN A 37 12.38 1.21 0.75
N ASN A 38 13.35 1.11 -0.15
CA ASN A 38 13.98 2.24 -0.84
C ASN A 38 13.46 2.48 -2.26
N THR A 39 12.37 1.84 -2.67
CA THR A 39 11.80 2.03 -4.01
C THR A 39 10.39 2.60 -3.95
N LEU A 40 10.05 3.39 -4.97
CA LEU A 40 8.69 3.82 -5.25
C LEU A 40 8.11 2.86 -6.29
N ILE A 41 6.97 2.26 -5.97
CA ILE A 41 6.27 1.34 -6.85
C ILE A 41 4.82 1.77 -6.97
N GLU A 42 4.26 1.64 -8.17
CA GLU A 42 2.82 1.75 -8.35
C GLU A 42 2.15 0.43 -7.96
N ARG A 43 1.09 0.52 -7.17
CA ARG A 43 0.28 -0.64 -6.79
C ARG A 43 -1.20 -0.32 -6.84
N ALA A 44 -1.97 -1.32 -7.24
CA ALA A 44 -3.42 -1.25 -7.18
C ALA A 44 -3.88 -1.25 -5.72
N VAL A 45 -4.94 -0.50 -5.42
CA VAL A 45 -5.44 -0.32 -4.05
C VAL A 45 -5.84 -1.66 -3.42
N ASN A 46 -6.39 -2.60 -4.19
CA ASN A 46 -6.75 -3.93 -3.71
C ASN A 46 -5.55 -4.80 -3.28
N GLN A 47 -4.33 -4.44 -3.68
CA GLN A 47 -3.09 -5.11 -3.27
C GLN A 47 -2.44 -4.45 -2.04
N LEU A 48 -3.07 -3.40 -1.49
CA LEU A 48 -2.60 -2.67 -0.33
C LEU A 48 -3.50 -3.02 0.86
N ILE A 49 -2.95 -3.75 1.82
CA ILE A 49 -3.71 -4.19 2.99
C ILE A 49 -3.55 -3.14 4.10
N PRO A 50 -4.65 -2.57 4.61
CA PRO A 50 -4.62 -1.67 5.75
C PRO A 50 -3.97 -2.34 6.96
N ILE A 51 -3.26 -1.54 7.76
CA ILE A 51 -2.73 -1.96 9.05
C ILE A 51 -3.52 -1.18 10.09
N GLU A 52 -4.02 -1.87 11.10
CA GLU A 52 -4.72 -1.24 12.21
C GLU A 52 -3.78 -0.26 12.91
N LEU A 53 -4.26 0.98 13.08
CA LEU A 53 -3.53 1.98 13.82
C LEU A 53 -3.93 1.83 15.28
N THR A 54 -3.02 1.37 16.13
CA THR A 54 -3.18 1.57 17.56
C THR A 54 -2.81 3.01 17.84
N THR A 55 -3.82 3.87 18.02
CA THR A 55 -3.59 5.19 18.59
C THR A 55 -3.09 4.99 20.01
N SER A 56 -1.78 5.03 20.21
CA SER A 56 -1.21 5.30 21.53
C SER A 56 -1.53 6.76 21.83
N SER A 57 -2.73 6.98 22.35
CA SER A 57 -3.09 8.23 23.00
C SER A 57 -2.25 8.32 24.28
N GLU A 58 -1.19 9.13 24.25
CA GLU A 58 -0.67 9.78 25.46
C GLU A 58 -1.58 10.95 25.84
#